data_AF-A0A815XZ56-F1
#
_entry.id   AF-A0A815XZ56-F1
#
_cell.length_a   1.000
_cell.length_b   1.000
_cell.length_c   1.000
_cell.angle_alpha   90.00
_cell.angle_beta   90.00
_cell.angle_gamma   90.00
#
_symmetry.space_group_name_H-M   'P 1'
#
loop_
_entity.id
_entity.type
_entity.pdbx_description
1 polymer ?
#
loop_
_entity_poly.entity_id
_entity_poly.type
_entity_poly.pdbx_seq_one_letter_code
_entity_poly.pdbx_strand_id
1 'polypeptide(L)'
;MKRKLDSNTYFKEVIKNSRGFDLYNAFSNLNIRFQDLLQCIYLRLKIHFPFQREFHFQYRLQNVIIPNKSRIISLCIIEIRNNDAIFSSMIIDSSFNRLESLILGKIKFNILLSVLRSLSVLSRLFSLTIVASGNIINNDDPYNLIFSLSTLKYIKFSFETIHPPMELWTNNNYQLNTLQYMILDHSCNLSTLLHILSFTPQLRHLSYRFLYELNHILKCI
;
A
#
# COMPACT_ATOMS: atom_id res chain seq x y z
N MET A 1 -49.21 -22.21 19.41
CA MET A 1 -47.86 -21.83 19.89
C MET A 1 -47.14 -21.07 18.75
N LYS A 2 -47.27 -19.73 18.70
CA LYS A 2 -46.65 -18.90 17.64
C LYS A 2 -45.15 -18.78 17.90
N ARG A 3 -44.31 -19.48 17.10
CA ARG A 3 -42.86 -19.24 17.09
C ARG A 3 -42.62 -17.80 16.62
N LYS A 4 -42.14 -16.94 17.52
CA LYS A 4 -41.48 -15.68 17.14
C LYS A 4 -40.21 -16.09 16.38
N LEU A 5 -40.27 -16.06 15.05
CA LEU A 5 -39.06 -16.07 14.24
C LEU A 5 -38.32 -14.76 14.53
N ASP A 6 -37.05 -14.89 14.85
CA ASP A 6 -36.14 -13.75 14.99
C ASP A 6 -36.16 -12.92 13.70
N SER A 7 -36.11 -11.60 13.79
CA SER A 7 -36.29 -10.73 12.61
C SER A 7 -35.27 -11.04 11.51
N ASN A 8 -34.07 -11.48 11.91
CA ASN A 8 -32.99 -11.88 11.03
C ASN A 8 -33.25 -13.18 10.25
N THR A 9 -33.93 -14.16 10.86
CA THR A 9 -34.30 -15.40 10.17
C THR A 9 -35.45 -15.18 9.21
N TYR A 10 -36.43 -14.36 9.60
CA TYR A 10 -37.52 -13.95 8.71
C TYR A 10 -37.00 -13.18 7.49
N PHE A 11 -36.10 -12.21 7.70
CA PHE A 11 -35.51 -11.41 6.62
C PHE A 11 -34.71 -12.27 5.63
N LYS A 12 -33.95 -13.26 6.12
CA LYS A 12 -33.23 -14.21 5.25
C LYS A 12 -34.17 -15.08 4.42
N GLU A 13 -35.29 -15.50 5.00
CA GLU A 13 -36.29 -16.32 4.31
C GLU A 13 -37.04 -15.52 3.23
N VAL A 14 -37.37 -14.25 3.51
CA VAL A 14 -37.93 -13.31 2.54
C VAL A 14 -36.94 -13.09 1.38
N ILE A 15 -35.66 -12.84 1.64
CA ILE A 15 -34.66 -12.67 0.58
C ILE A 15 -34.52 -13.94 -0.26
N LYS A 16 -34.52 -15.11 0.38
CA LYS A 16 -34.37 -16.41 -0.31
C LYS A 16 -35.53 -16.71 -1.26
N ASN A 17 -36.74 -16.25 -0.91
CA ASN A 17 -37.96 -16.51 -1.68
C ASN A 17 -38.34 -15.37 -2.65
N SER A 18 -37.67 -14.22 -2.58
CA SER A 18 -37.95 -13.08 -3.46
C SER A 18 -37.26 -13.24 -4.81
N ARG A 19 -37.92 -12.84 -5.89
CA ARG A 19 -37.26 -12.75 -7.21
C ARG A 19 -36.31 -11.55 -7.21
N GLY A 20 -35.26 -11.62 -8.03
CA GLY A 20 -34.26 -10.54 -8.12
C GLY A 20 -34.85 -9.16 -8.42
N PHE A 21 -35.95 -9.11 -9.19
CA PHE A 21 -36.68 -7.88 -9.51
C PHE A 21 -37.42 -7.29 -8.29
N ASP A 22 -38.04 -8.13 -7.45
CA ASP A 22 -38.76 -7.69 -6.25
C ASP A 22 -37.79 -7.14 -5.21
N LEU A 23 -36.62 -7.78 -5.07
CA LEU A 23 -35.53 -7.27 -4.24
C LEU A 23 -35.00 -5.93 -4.75
N TYR A 24 -34.76 -5.81 -6.05
CA TYR A 24 -34.28 -4.55 -6.64
C TYR A 24 -35.25 -3.40 -6.36
N ASN A 25 -36.55 -3.62 -6.53
CA ASN A 25 -37.58 -2.62 -6.24
C ASN A 25 -37.71 -2.30 -4.76
N ALA A 26 -37.67 -3.32 -3.88
CA ALA A 26 -37.74 -3.14 -2.43
C ALA A 26 -36.59 -2.27 -1.90
N PHE A 27 -35.41 -2.34 -2.53
CA PHE A 27 -34.24 -1.53 -2.18
C PHE A 27 -34.00 -0.35 -3.12
N SER A 28 -34.94 -0.01 -4.01
CA SER A 28 -34.75 1.01 -5.06
C SER A 28 -34.27 2.37 -4.53
N ASN A 29 -34.91 2.90 -3.50
CA ASN A 29 -34.49 4.16 -2.86
C ASN A 29 -33.09 4.10 -2.26
N LEU A 30 -32.73 2.95 -1.67
CA LEU A 30 -31.39 2.72 -1.13
C LEU A 30 -30.36 2.64 -2.27
N ASN A 31 -30.72 1.96 -3.36
CA ASN A 31 -29.89 1.83 -4.56
C ASN A 31 -29.64 3.21 -5.20
N ILE A 32 -30.68 4.05 -5.34
CA ILE A 32 -30.56 5.42 -5.85
C ILE A 32 -29.60 6.23 -4.96
N ARG A 33 -29.81 6.21 -3.65
CA ARG A 33 -28.93 6.92 -2.72
C ARG A 33 -27.48 6.45 -2.78
N PHE A 34 -27.26 5.14 -2.99
CA PHE A 34 -25.92 4.62 -3.23
C PHE A 34 -25.33 5.12 -4.54
N GLN A 35 -26.12 5.18 -5.62
CA GLN A 35 -25.67 5.75 -6.89
C GLN A 35 -25.29 7.22 -6.75
N ASP A 36 -26.11 8.02 -6.06
CA ASP A 36 -25.83 9.45 -5.82
C ASP A 36 -24.52 9.63 -5.03
N LEU A 37 -24.30 8.80 -4.01
CA LEU A 37 -23.05 8.79 -3.25
C LEU A 37 -21.85 8.41 -4.13
N LEU A 38 -22.01 7.42 -5.01
CA LEU A 38 -20.96 7.02 -5.94
C LEU A 38 -20.64 8.12 -6.97
N GLN A 39 -21.63 8.92 -7.36
CA GLN A 39 -21.46 10.07 -8.26
C GLN A 39 -20.90 11.31 -7.56
N CYS A 40 -20.95 11.38 -6.21
CA CYS A 40 -20.43 12.52 -5.45
C CYS A 40 -18.91 12.65 -5.56
N ILE A 41 -18.45 13.69 -6.27
CA ILE A 41 -17.03 13.97 -6.57
C ILE A 41 -16.20 14.27 -5.30
N TYR A 42 -16.87 14.71 -4.22
CA TYR A 42 -16.22 15.00 -2.94
C TYR A 42 -16.03 13.77 -2.05
N LEU A 43 -16.65 12.65 -2.40
CA LEU A 43 -16.50 11.42 -1.62
C LEU A 43 -15.02 10.98 -1.64
N ARG A 44 -14.45 10.84 -0.45
CA ARG A 44 -13.08 10.37 -0.24
C ARG A 44 -13.08 8.84 -0.20
N LEU A 45 -12.39 8.22 -1.15
CA LEU A 45 -12.42 6.77 -1.32
C LEU A 45 -11.20 6.11 -0.67
N LYS A 46 -11.47 5.06 0.09
CA LYS A 46 -10.45 4.11 0.59
C LYS A 46 -10.67 2.78 -0.11
N ILE A 47 -9.70 2.36 -0.90
CA ILE A 47 -9.77 1.14 -1.69
C ILE A 47 -8.82 0.12 -1.09
N HIS A 48 -9.34 -1.07 -0.80
CA HIS A 48 -8.58 -2.15 -0.18
C HIS A 48 -8.80 -3.47 -0.91
N PHE A 49 -7.75 -3.97 -1.56
CA PHE A 49 -7.74 -5.22 -2.30
C PHE A 49 -6.65 -6.15 -1.76
N PRO A 50 -6.97 -6.99 -0.75
CA PRO A 50 -5.97 -7.77 -0.03
C PRO A 50 -5.53 -9.06 -0.74
N PHE A 51 -6.34 -9.57 -1.67
CA PHE A 51 -6.07 -10.82 -2.39
C PHE A 51 -6.64 -10.68 -3.81
N GLN A 52 -5.81 -10.88 -4.83
CA GLN A 52 -6.26 -10.74 -6.22
C GLN A 52 -5.71 -11.84 -7.12
N ARG A 53 -6.63 -12.61 -7.71
CA ARG A 53 -6.33 -13.32 -8.96
C ARG A 53 -6.25 -12.30 -10.10
N GLU A 54 -5.41 -12.59 -11.07
CA GLU A 54 -5.04 -11.69 -12.18
C GLU A 54 -6.22 -10.97 -12.85
N PHE A 55 -7.18 -11.73 -13.38
CA PHE A 55 -8.34 -11.17 -14.09
C PHE A 55 -9.17 -10.22 -13.22
N HIS A 56 -9.25 -10.47 -11.91
CA HIS A 56 -9.96 -9.58 -11.00
C HIS A 56 -9.18 -8.30 -10.72
N PHE A 57 -7.85 -8.31 -10.83
CA PHE A 57 -7.06 -7.09 -10.69
C PHE A 57 -7.25 -6.15 -11.87
N GLN A 58 -7.11 -6.64 -13.11
CA GLN A 58 -7.32 -5.82 -14.31
C GLN A 58 -8.73 -5.23 -14.36
N TYR A 59 -9.76 -6.04 -14.06
CA TYR A 59 -11.13 -5.56 -13.98
C TYR A 59 -11.28 -4.43 -12.93
N ARG A 60 -10.72 -4.59 -11.74
CA ARG A 60 -10.79 -3.57 -10.68
C ARG A 60 -9.97 -2.34 -11.01
N LEU A 61 -8.83 -2.50 -11.66
CA LEU A 61 -8.01 -1.39 -12.13
C LEU A 61 -8.82 -0.53 -13.10
N GLN A 62 -9.41 -1.14 -14.12
CA GLN A 62 -10.17 -0.43 -15.16
C GLN A 62 -11.50 0.14 -14.68
N ASN A 63 -12.25 -0.59 -13.85
CA ASN A 63 -13.62 -0.22 -13.48
C ASN A 63 -13.72 0.48 -12.12
N VAL A 64 -12.71 0.39 -11.26
CA VAL A 64 -12.75 0.93 -9.90
C VAL A 64 -11.65 1.96 -9.67
N ILE A 65 -10.38 1.61 -9.92
CA ILE A 65 -9.25 2.50 -9.59
C ILE A 65 -9.14 3.66 -10.58
N ILE A 66 -9.02 3.37 -11.88
CA ILE A 66 -8.80 4.37 -12.92
C ILE A 66 -9.92 5.43 -12.97
N PRO A 67 -11.21 5.09 -12.89
CA PRO A 67 -12.27 6.09 -12.92
C PRO A 67 -12.31 7.00 -11.68
N ASN A 68 -11.65 6.58 -10.58
CA ASN A 68 -11.75 7.25 -9.29
C ASN A 68 -10.42 7.82 -8.77
N LYS A 69 -9.34 7.86 -9.58
CA LYS A 69 -7.99 8.28 -9.15
C LYS A 69 -7.96 9.55 -8.29
N SER A 70 -8.69 10.59 -8.70
CA SER A 70 -8.74 11.89 -8.01
C SER A 70 -9.50 11.89 -6.67
N ARG A 71 -10.27 10.83 -6.39
CA ARG A 71 -11.07 10.65 -5.17
C ARG A 71 -10.40 9.73 -4.16
N ILE A 72 -9.43 8.93 -4.60
CA ILE A 72 -8.76 7.94 -3.77
C ILE A 72 -7.82 8.64 -2.80
N ILE A 73 -8.08 8.45 -1.51
CA ILE A 73 -7.22 8.92 -0.42
C ILE A 73 -6.35 7.80 0.14
N SER A 74 -6.79 6.54 0.02
CA SER A 74 -6.04 5.39 0.49
C SER A 74 -6.17 4.26 -0.51
N LEU A 75 -5.05 3.67 -0.88
CA LEU A 75 -5.00 2.54 -1.79
C LEU A 75 -4.17 1.41 -1.19
N CYS A 76 -4.77 0.24 -1.07
CA CYS A 76 -4.09 -0.97 -0.62
C CYS A 76 -4.24 -2.06 -1.69
N ILE A 77 -3.10 -2.51 -2.21
CA ILE A 77 -2.99 -3.55 -3.22
C ILE A 77 -1.98 -4.57 -2.71
N ILE A 78 -2.46 -5.76 -2.42
CA ILE A 78 -1.64 -6.87 -1.89
C ILE A 78 -1.72 -8.03 -2.88
N GLU A 79 -0.59 -8.68 -3.13
CA GLU A 79 -0.46 -9.93 -3.90
C GLU A 79 -0.40 -9.79 -5.43
N ILE A 80 0.67 -9.14 -5.90
CA ILE A 80 0.95 -8.92 -7.35
C ILE A 80 1.88 -10.01 -7.94
N ARG A 81 2.11 -11.12 -7.23
CA ARG A 81 3.28 -12.02 -7.39
C ARG A 81 3.63 -12.46 -8.82
N ASN A 82 2.70 -12.47 -9.78
CA ASN A 82 2.89 -13.13 -11.06
C ASN A 82 2.69 -12.26 -12.31
N ASN A 83 2.44 -10.94 -12.21
CA ASN A 83 2.13 -10.19 -13.43
C ASN A 83 2.70 -8.77 -13.52
N ASP A 84 3.92 -8.71 -14.04
CA ASP A 84 4.68 -7.47 -14.24
C ASP A 84 4.01 -6.55 -15.26
N ALA A 85 3.29 -7.10 -16.24
CA ALA A 85 2.62 -6.34 -17.29
C ALA A 85 1.36 -5.61 -16.79
N ILE A 86 0.58 -6.23 -15.90
CA ILE A 86 -0.61 -5.56 -15.35
C ILE A 86 -0.19 -4.48 -14.35
N PHE A 87 0.85 -4.74 -13.56
CA PHE A 87 1.32 -3.73 -12.64
C PHE A 87 2.01 -2.56 -13.36
N SER A 88 2.76 -2.81 -14.45
CA SER A 88 3.29 -1.72 -15.27
C SER A 88 2.20 -0.87 -15.93
N SER A 89 1.00 -1.43 -16.16
CA SER A 89 -0.17 -0.66 -16.61
C SER A 89 -0.79 0.22 -15.52
N MET A 90 -0.52 -0.09 -14.25
CA MET A 90 -0.96 0.72 -13.11
C MET A 90 0.01 1.88 -12.89
N ILE A 91 -0.11 2.92 -13.71
CA ILE A 91 0.66 4.15 -13.54
C ILE A 91 0.02 4.97 -12.40
N ILE A 92 0.72 5.00 -11.25
CA ILE A 92 0.44 5.94 -10.17
C ILE A 92 1.12 7.27 -10.53
N ASP A 93 0.32 8.21 -11.02
CA ASP A 93 0.75 9.52 -11.50
C ASP A 93 0.06 10.66 -10.73
N SER A 94 0.25 11.90 -11.19
CA SER A 94 -0.34 13.11 -10.60
C SER A 94 -1.87 13.14 -10.56
N SER A 95 -2.56 12.25 -11.29
CA SER A 95 -4.03 12.15 -11.22
C SER A 95 -4.52 11.58 -9.88
N PHE A 96 -3.65 10.91 -9.11
CA PHE A 96 -3.88 10.52 -7.71
C PHE A 96 -3.63 11.69 -6.74
N ASN A 97 -4.13 12.88 -7.07
CA ASN A 97 -3.83 14.14 -6.38
C ASN A 97 -4.33 14.22 -4.91
N ARG A 98 -5.16 13.27 -4.47
CA ARG A 98 -5.64 13.16 -3.09
C ARG A 98 -5.06 11.96 -2.34
N LEU A 99 -4.19 11.18 -2.95
CA LEU A 99 -3.66 9.97 -2.35
C LEU A 99 -2.77 10.31 -1.16
N GLU A 100 -3.17 9.82 0.01
CA GLU A 100 -2.56 10.09 1.30
C GLU A 100 -1.81 8.88 1.85
N SER A 101 -2.34 7.67 1.59
CA SER A 101 -1.77 6.40 2.05
C SER A 101 -1.72 5.36 0.95
N LEU A 102 -0.57 4.71 0.79
CA LEU A 102 -0.36 3.63 -0.17
C LEU A 102 0.21 2.39 0.51
N ILE A 103 -0.40 1.23 0.27
CA ILE A 103 0.07 -0.07 0.71
C ILE A 103 0.27 -0.95 -0.50
N LEU A 104 1.51 -1.41 -0.70
CA LEU A 104 1.92 -2.30 -1.79
C LEU A 104 2.45 -3.61 -1.19
N GLY A 105 1.71 -4.69 -1.39
CA GLY A 105 2.08 -6.01 -0.88
C GLY A 105 2.56 -6.94 -1.98
N LYS A 106 3.68 -7.64 -1.74
CA LYS A 106 4.25 -8.65 -2.64
C LYS A 106 4.62 -8.08 -4.01
N ILE A 107 5.19 -6.89 -4.04
CA ILE A 107 5.70 -6.25 -5.26
C ILE A 107 7.10 -6.77 -5.58
N LYS A 108 7.41 -7.03 -6.86
CA LYS A 108 8.78 -7.40 -7.24
C LYS A 108 9.72 -6.20 -7.13
N PHE A 109 10.95 -6.43 -6.70
CA PHE A 109 11.91 -5.35 -6.45
C PHE A 109 12.19 -4.44 -7.67
N ASN A 110 12.33 -5.02 -8.87
CA ASN A 110 12.50 -4.26 -10.11
C ASN A 110 11.33 -3.30 -10.41
N ILE A 111 10.11 -3.72 -10.11
CA ILE A 111 8.90 -2.90 -10.27
C ILE A 111 8.80 -1.86 -9.16
N LEU A 112 9.21 -2.19 -7.94
CA LEU A 112 9.18 -1.26 -6.82
C LEU A 112 9.93 0.05 -7.15
N LEU A 113 11.09 -0.05 -7.80
CA LEU A 113 11.89 1.13 -8.14
C LEU A 113 11.17 2.06 -9.11
N SER A 114 10.46 1.52 -10.12
CA SER A 114 9.68 2.34 -11.05
C SER A 114 8.49 3.01 -10.36
N VAL A 115 7.85 2.32 -9.42
CA VAL A 115 6.78 2.89 -8.59
C VAL A 115 7.31 4.02 -7.73
N LEU A 116 8.38 3.78 -6.97
CA LEU A 116 8.92 4.80 -6.07
C LEU A 116 9.27 6.10 -6.81
N ARG A 117 9.80 6.00 -8.04
CA ARG A 117 10.02 7.16 -8.91
C ARG A 117 8.71 7.89 -9.23
N SER A 118 7.65 7.17 -9.53
CA SER A 118 6.34 7.77 -9.84
C SER A 118 5.65 8.36 -8.60
N LEU A 119 5.95 7.90 -7.39
CA LEU A 119 5.39 8.47 -6.16
C LEU A 119 5.91 9.89 -5.87
N SER A 120 7.04 10.30 -6.44
CA SER A 120 7.64 11.62 -6.22
C SER A 120 6.74 12.78 -6.64
N VAL A 121 5.81 12.57 -7.58
CA VAL A 121 4.86 13.60 -8.03
C VAL A 121 3.64 13.75 -7.12
N LEU A 122 3.49 12.88 -6.11
CA LEU A 122 2.33 12.87 -5.23
C LEU A 122 2.51 13.85 -4.06
N SER A 123 1.85 15.00 -4.15
CA SER A 123 1.96 16.08 -3.17
C SER A 123 1.29 15.83 -1.81
N ARG A 124 0.64 14.69 -1.62
CA ARG A 124 -0.13 14.37 -0.39
C ARG A 124 0.22 13.03 0.22
N LEU A 125 1.15 12.27 -0.37
CA LEU A 125 1.47 10.93 0.08
C LEU A 125 2.31 10.99 1.37
N PHE A 126 1.65 10.89 2.53
CA PHE A 126 2.33 10.94 3.83
C PHE A 126 2.60 9.56 4.43
N SER A 127 1.96 8.50 3.93
CA SER A 127 2.08 7.14 4.45
C SER A 127 2.34 6.13 3.33
N LEU A 128 3.40 5.34 3.47
CA LEU A 128 3.77 4.29 2.54
C LEU A 128 4.08 2.99 3.29
N THR A 129 3.50 1.88 2.84
CA THR A 129 3.84 0.53 3.32
C THR A 129 4.16 -0.34 2.12
N ILE A 130 5.34 -0.96 2.14
CA ILE A 130 5.84 -1.80 1.06
C ILE A 130 6.25 -3.16 1.64
N VAL A 131 5.78 -4.22 0.99
CA VAL A 131 6.29 -5.58 1.17
C VAL A 131 6.86 -6.01 -0.18
N ALA A 132 8.18 -5.96 -0.30
CA ALA A 132 8.92 -6.31 -1.51
C ALA A 132 9.26 -7.80 -1.54
N SER A 133 9.40 -8.32 -2.75
CA SER A 133 9.75 -9.71 -3.05
C SER A 133 10.72 -9.79 -4.22
N GLY A 134 11.40 -10.93 -4.34
CA GLY A 134 12.39 -11.17 -5.40
C GLY A 134 13.78 -10.66 -5.04
N ASN A 135 14.75 -11.03 -5.86
CA ASN A 135 16.15 -10.75 -5.61
C ASN A 135 16.48 -9.26 -5.86
N ILE A 136 17.36 -8.73 -5.03
CA ILE A 136 18.01 -7.43 -5.26
C ILE A 136 19.08 -7.67 -6.33
N ILE A 137 18.74 -7.39 -7.58
CA ILE A 137 19.62 -7.65 -8.74
C ILE A 137 20.46 -6.41 -9.10
N ASN A 138 19.99 -5.21 -8.73
CA ASN A 138 20.59 -3.93 -9.13
C ASN A 138 21.20 -3.20 -7.93
N ASN A 139 22.20 -2.36 -8.20
CA ASN A 139 22.79 -1.39 -7.27
C ASN A 139 21.85 -0.20 -6.96
N ASP A 140 20.56 -0.32 -7.30
CA ASP A 140 19.58 0.73 -7.08
C ASP A 140 19.12 0.69 -5.61
N ASP A 141 19.41 1.76 -4.87
CA ASP A 141 19.02 1.90 -3.48
C ASP A 141 17.57 2.42 -3.36
N PRO A 142 16.60 1.60 -2.90
CA PRO A 142 15.23 2.02 -2.72
C PRO A 142 15.10 3.15 -1.68
N TYR A 143 16.02 3.26 -0.72
CA TYR A 143 16.00 4.31 0.28
C TYR A 143 16.23 5.68 -0.34
N ASN A 144 17.06 5.81 -1.38
CA ASN A 144 17.27 7.07 -2.09
C ASN A 144 15.95 7.59 -2.66
N LEU A 145 15.17 6.69 -3.28
CA LEU A 145 13.88 7.03 -3.85
C LEU A 145 12.86 7.32 -2.74
N ILE A 146 12.84 6.55 -1.65
CA ILE A 146 11.97 6.81 -0.50
C ILE A 146 12.26 8.17 0.13
N PHE A 147 13.53 8.53 0.31
CA PHE A 147 13.91 9.79 0.95
C PHE A 147 13.60 11.01 0.08
N SER A 148 13.56 10.85 -1.24
CA SER A 148 13.10 11.90 -2.16
C SER A 148 11.59 12.20 -2.08
N LEU A 149 10.80 11.39 -1.36
CA LEU A 149 9.38 11.63 -1.15
C LEU A 149 9.16 12.70 -0.06
N SER A 150 9.14 13.96 -0.48
CA SER A 150 9.16 15.14 0.40
C SER A 150 7.99 15.29 1.36
N THR A 151 6.87 14.60 1.13
CA THR A 151 5.67 14.66 1.99
C THR A 151 5.53 13.46 2.91
N LEU A 152 6.42 12.46 2.76
CA LEU A 152 6.34 11.21 3.48
C LEU A 152 6.72 11.40 4.96
N LYS A 153 5.85 10.92 5.85
CA LYS A 153 6.03 10.95 7.31
C LYS A 153 6.12 9.56 7.92
N TYR A 154 5.49 8.58 7.28
CA TYR A 154 5.46 7.20 7.73
C TYR A 154 5.92 6.26 6.60
N ILE A 155 6.89 5.40 6.91
CA ILE A 155 7.31 4.30 6.04
C ILE A 155 7.35 2.99 6.81
N LYS A 156 6.76 1.94 6.23
CA LYS A 156 7.04 0.55 6.59
C LYS A 156 7.61 -0.16 5.37
N PHE A 157 8.79 -0.74 5.50
CA PHE A 157 9.47 -1.42 4.41
C PHE A 157 9.93 -2.83 4.83
N SER A 158 9.29 -3.83 4.23
CA SER A 158 9.52 -5.26 4.48
C SER A 158 10.04 -5.95 3.23
N PHE A 159 10.86 -6.99 3.40
CA PHE A 159 11.22 -7.95 2.35
C PHE A 159 10.75 -9.36 2.73
N GLU A 160 10.15 -10.11 1.79
CA GLU A 160 9.65 -11.47 2.06
C GLU A 160 10.77 -12.50 2.24
N THR A 161 11.92 -12.29 1.63
CA THR A 161 13.06 -13.22 1.59
C THR A 161 14.19 -12.75 2.50
N ILE A 162 14.83 -13.69 3.20
CA ILE A 162 16.04 -13.45 3.99
C ILE A 162 17.16 -13.18 2.98
N HIS A 163 17.36 -11.93 2.62
CA HIS A 163 18.50 -11.51 1.83
C HIS A 163 19.70 -11.24 2.73
N PRO A 164 20.93 -11.36 2.22
CA PRO A 164 22.08 -10.75 2.86
C PRO A 164 21.75 -9.28 3.19
N PRO A 165 22.32 -8.72 4.29
CA PRO A 165 22.04 -7.35 4.67
C PRO A 165 22.24 -6.42 3.49
N MET A 166 21.24 -5.59 3.21
CA MET A 166 21.30 -4.67 2.08
C MET A 166 22.38 -3.61 2.36
N GLU A 167 23.41 -3.60 1.54
CA GLU A 167 24.42 -2.53 1.56
C GLU A 167 23.85 -1.30 0.87
N LEU A 168 23.79 -0.18 1.60
CA LEU A 168 23.44 1.10 0.98
C LEU A 168 24.61 1.58 0.16
N TRP A 169 24.27 2.08 -1.02
CA TRP A 169 25.25 2.71 -1.89
C TRP A 169 25.29 4.18 -1.51
N THR A 170 26.39 4.60 -0.86
CA THR A 170 26.61 5.95 -0.35
C THR A 170 26.69 6.96 -1.50
N ASN A 171 25.54 7.41 -1.99
CA ASN A 171 25.48 8.46 -3.00
C ASN A 171 25.09 9.75 -2.29
N ASN A 172 26.10 10.57 -1.92
CA ASN A 172 26.02 11.70 -0.99
C ASN A 172 25.04 12.86 -1.34
N ASN A 173 24.16 12.70 -2.32
CA ASN A 173 23.20 13.71 -2.77
C ASN A 173 21.84 13.58 -2.07
N TYR A 174 21.84 13.25 -0.79
CA TYR A 174 20.61 13.09 -0.02
C TYR A 174 20.11 14.43 0.49
N GLN A 175 18.83 14.70 0.28
CA GLN A 175 18.12 15.76 0.97
C GLN A 175 17.61 15.23 2.31
N LEU A 176 17.68 16.07 3.35
CA LEU A 176 17.09 15.76 4.65
C LEU A 176 15.58 15.54 4.48
N ASN A 177 15.11 14.44 5.04
CA ASN A 177 13.76 13.97 4.83
C ASN A 177 12.85 14.27 6.04
N THR A 178 11.53 14.36 5.80
CA THR A 178 10.48 14.69 6.80
C THR A 178 9.91 13.49 7.57
N LEU A 179 10.51 12.31 7.44
CA LEU A 179 10.05 11.06 8.03
C LEU A 179 10.09 11.17 9.55
N GLN A 180 9.00 10.74 10.16
CA GLN A 180 8.82 10.74 11.60
C GLN A 180 8.71 9.30 12.13
N TYR A 181 8.25 8.37 11.31
CA TYR A 181 8.02 6.98 11.67
C TYR A 181 8.58 6.05 10.61
N MET A 182 9.46 5.14 11.01
CA MET A 182 10.11 4.18 10.14
C MET A 182 10.05 2.77 10.76
N ILE A 183 9.59 1.80 9.97
CA ILE A 183 9.58 0.38 10.32
C ILE A 183 10.35 -0.39 9.25
N LEU A 184 11.50 -0.95 9.63
CA LEU A 184 12.38 -1.75 8.78
C LEU A 184 12.24 -3.24 9.13
N ASP A 185 11.48 -3.96 8.32
CA ASP A 185 11.17 -5.37 8.52
C ASP A 185 11.92 -6.22 7.49
N HIS A 186 13.25 -6.04 7.50
CA HIS A 186 14.22 -6.80 6.70
C HIS A 186 15.61 -6.71 7.35
N SER A 187 16.56 -7.50 6.84
CA SER A 187 17.95 -7.53 7.30
C SER A 187 18.69 -6.25 6.94
N CYS A 188 19.30 -5.63 7.94
CA CYS A 188 20.08 -4.39 7.81
C CYS A 188 21.35 -4.52 8.66
N ASN A 189 22.50 -4.06 8.16
CA ASN A 189 23.72 -3.97 8.97
C ASN A 189 23.76 -2.62 9.73
N LEU A 190 24.63 -2.51 10.73
CA LEU A 190 24.70 -1.31 11.56
C LEU A 190 25.07 -0.06 10.75
N SER A 191 25.99 -0.19 9.79
CA SER A 191 26.44 0.90 8.92
C SER A 191 25.28 1.49 8.10
N THR A 192 24.50 0.64 7.43
CA THR A 192 23.27 0.96 6.70
C THR A 192 22.28 1.69 7.61
N LEU A 193 22.08 1.21 8.85
CA LEU A 193 21.16 1.85 9.77
C LEU A 193 21.63 3.27 10.17
N LEU A 194 22.91 3.42 10.53
CA LEU A 194 23.48 4.73 10.88
C LEU A 194 23.38 5.71 9.69
N HIS A 195 23.59 5.22 8.47
CA HIS A 195 23.44 6.02 7.26
C HIS A 195 21.99 6.48 7.07
N ILE A 196 21.00 5.59 7.21
CA ILE A 196 19.56 5.94 7.17
C ILE A 196 19.22 7.02 8.21
N LEU A 197 19.73 6.87 9.44
CA LEU A 197 19.49 7.81 10.52
C LEU A 197 20.08 9.19 10.23
N SER A 198 21.22 9.26 9.54
CA SER A 198 21.84 10.54 9.16
C SER A 198 20.97 11.39 8.23
N PHE A 199 20.04 10.79 7.46
CA PHE A 199 19.12 11.50 6.56
C PHE A 199 17.72 11.72 7.12
N THR A 200 17.44 11.21 8.32
CA THR A 200 16.11 11.27 8.94
C THR A 200 16.16 11.99 10.29
N PRO A 201 16.59 13.28 10.32
CA PRO A 201 16.76 14.02 11.58
C PRO A 201 15.44 14.28 12.32
N GLN A 202 14.29 14.15 11.65
CA GLN A 202 12.97 14.31 12.26
C GLN A 202 12.36 13.00 12.76
N LEU A 203 13.11 11.88 12.70
CA LEU A 203 12.62 10.57 13.08
C LEU A 203 12.34 10.51 14.58
N ARG A 204 11.10 10.17 14.92
CA ARG A 204 10.62 10.02 16.32
C ARG A 204 10.46 8.57 16.71
N HIS A 205 10.26 7.70 15.73
CA HIS A 205 10.07 6.28 15.94
C HIS A 205 10.81 5.48 14.87
N LEU A 206 11.69 4.59 15.33
CA LEU A 206 12.35 3.58 14.54
C LEU A 206 12.00 2.21 15.12
N SER A 207 11.51 1.32 14.28
CA SER A 207 11.39 -0.11 14.58
C SER A 207 12.17 -0.89 13.54
N TYR A 208 12.94 -1.88 13.99
CA TYR A 208 13.68 -2.77 13.09
C TYR A 208 13.55 -4.21 13.59
N ARG A 209 13.55 -5.18 12.67
CA ARG A 209 13.37 -6.59 13.02
C ARG A 209 14.67 -7.38 13.14
N PHE A 210 15.63 -7.15 12.22
CA PHE A 210 16.86 -7.94 12.15
C PHE A 210 18.07 -7.04 11.87
N LEU A 211 18.94 -6.89 12.86
CA LEU A 211 20.20 -6.16 12.73
C LEU A 211 21.38 -7.15 12.69
N TYR A 212 22.04 -7.23 11.52
CA TYR A 212 23.30 -7.98 11.39
C TYR A 212 24.41 -7.18 12.08
N GLU A 213 25.31 -7.89 12.79
CA GLU A 213 26.49 -7.40 13.55
C GLU A 213 26.35 -7.06 15.03
N LEU A 214 25.15 -6.79 15.58
CA LEU A 214 25.00 -6.65 17.05
C LEU A 214 25.35 -7.95 17.80
N ASN A 215 25.14 -9.10 17.17
CA ASN A 215 25.48 -10.41 17.73
C ASN A 215 27.00 -10.67 17.82
N HIS A 216 27.84 -9.91 17.12
CA HIS A 216 29.30 -9.99 17.28
C HIS A 216 29.79 -9.05 18.38
N ILE A 217 29.20 -7.85 18.50
CA ILE A 217 29.58 -6.89 19.55
C ILE A 217 29.09 -7.35 20.93
N LEU A 218 27.88 -7.93 21.04
CA LEU A 218 27.36 -8.50 22.29
C LEU A 218 27.97 -9.85 22.68
N LYS A 219 28.80 -10.46 21.82
CA LYS A 219 29.62 -11.64 22.19
C LYS A 219 31.04 -11.24 22.63
N CYS A 220 31.40 -9.97 22.47
CA CYS A 220 32.71 -9.42 22.84
C CYS A 220 32.61 -8.45 24.04
N ILE A 221 31.45 -8.37 24.70
CA ILE A 221 31.21 -7.69 25.99
C ILE A 221 30.74 -8.78 26.95
#